data_AF-A0A7N0UBY9-F1
#
_entry.id   AF-A0A7N0UBY9-F1
#
_cell.length_a   1.000
_cell.length_b   1.000
_cell.length_c   1.000
_cell.angle_alpha   90.00
_cell.angle_beta   90.00
_cell.angle_gamma   90.00
#
_symmetry.space_group_name_H-M   'P 1'
#
loop_
_entity.id
_entity.type
_entity.pdbx_description
1 polymer ?
#
loop_
_entity_poly.entity_id
_entity_poly.type
_entity_poly.pdbx_seq_one_letter_code
_entity_poly.pdbx_strand_id
1 'polypeptide(L)'
;MEEFGFCHNFFYSHMDPEKDLVQLMVGVTAEAALANATDGLSWIRASLPNDTDPDTKNSLTECENAYDLLVKAFTAADASYKKADYSDVVFQEKGTPRAQMSCQMIWGTLENLMTERNRIMRMLTAMAVVSANYVNQCLTRSCPS
;
A
#
# COMPACT_ATOMS: atom_id res chain seq x y z
N MET A 1 -2.86 12.86 13.46
CA MET A 1 -1.58 13.60 13.54
C MET A 1 -0.40 12.71 13.14
N GLU A 2 -0.35 11.45 13.60
CA GLU A 2 0.65 10.45 13.13
C GLU A 2 0.68 10.28 11.61
N GLU A 3 -0.48 10.19 10.97
CA GLU A 3 -0.59 10.00 9.52
C GLU A 3 -0.01 11.19 8.73
N PHE A 4 -0.16 12.43 9.22
CA PHE A 4 0.46 13.62 8.59
C PHE A 4 1.99 13.60 8.71
N GLY A 5 2.51 13.28 9.89
CA GLY A 5 3.97 13.19 10.11
C GLY A 5 4.61 12.09 9.27
N PHE A 6 3.95 10.93 9.14
CA PHE A 6 4.38 9.85 8.25
C PHE A 6 4.39 10.32 6.79
N CYS A 7 3.28 10.86 6.28
CA CYS A 7 3.18 11.33 4.91
C CYS A 7 4.24 12.40 4.59
N HIS A 8 4.42 13.38 5.47
CA HIS A 8 5.38 14.47 5.29
C HIS A 8 6.82 13.94 5.20
N ASN A 9 7.25 13.13 6.17
CA ASN A 9 8.60 12.58 6.19
C ASN A 9 8.86 11.65 5.01
N PHE A 10 7.86 10.86 4.63
CA PHE A 10 7.94 9.93 3.51
C PHE A 10 8.13 10.65 2.17
N PHE A 11 7.33 11.69 1.89
CA PHE A 11 7.52 12.46 0.66
C PHE A 11 8.83 13.24 0.68
N TYR A 12 9.20 13.85 1.80
CA TYR A 12 10.43 14.63 1.90
C TYR A 12 11.68 13.77 1.65
N SER A 13 11.69 12.51 2.11
CA SER A 13 12.82 11.60 1.88
C SER A 13 12.90 11.02 0.46
N HIS A 14 11.85 11.16 -0.35
CA HIS A 14 11.77 10.62 -1.71
C HIS A 14 11.53 11.72 -2.76
N MET A 15 11.68 13.00 -2.39
CA MET A 15 11.51 14.12 -3.31
C MET A 15 12.64 14.18 -4.35
N ASP A 16 12.25 14.27 -5.63
CA ASP A 16 13.12 14.55 -6.76
C ASP A 16 12.69 15.91 -7.34
N PRO A 17 13.51 16.98 -7.18
CA PRO A 17 13.14 18.33 -7.58
C PRO A 17 13.00 18.52 -9.10
N GLU A 18 13.44 17.55 -9.91
CA GLU A 18 13.33 17.60 -11.38
C GLU A 18 12.06 16.93 -11.92
N LYS A 19 11.33 16.18 -11.08
CA LYS A 19 10.08 15.52 -11.48
C LYS A 19 8.87 16.40 -11.16
N ASP A 20 7.83 16.29 -11.99
CA ASP A 20 6.51 16.81 -11.65
C ASP A 20 6.09 16.20 -10.31
N LEU A 21 5.94 17.06 -9.30
CA LEU A 21 5.62 16.70 -7.92
C LEU A 21 4.43 15.73 -7.86
N VAL A 22 3.46 15.90 -8.75
CA VAL A 22 2.23 15.11 -8.80
C VAL A 22 2.50 13.69 -9.33
N GLN A 23 3.34 13.55 -10.35
CA GLN A 23 3.74 12.25 -10.90
C GLN A 23 4.68 11.51 -9.94
N LEU A 24 5.59 12.25 -9.30
CA LEU A 24 6.49 11.74 -8.29
C LEU A 24 5.72 11.14 -7.10
N MET A 25 4.67 11.82 -6.63
CA MET A 25 3.87 11.32 -5.51
C MET A 25 3.23 9.95 -5.81
N VAL A 26 2.74 9.73 -7.03
CA VAL A 26 2.16 8.43 -7.44
C VAL A 26 3.23 7.36 -7.50
N GLY A 27 4.35 7.63 -8.19
CA GLY A 27 5.43 6.65 -8.33
C GLY A 27 5.98 6.22 -6.97
N VAL A 28 6.34 7.18 -6.12
CA VAL A 28 6.94 6.92 -4.81
C VAL A 28 5.99 6.14 -3.90
N THR A 29 4.70 6.50 -3.87
CA THR A 29 3.73 5.83 -2.98
C THR A 29 3.38 4.42 -3.45
N ALA A 30 3.23 4.21 -4.77
CA ALA A 30 3.01 2.89 -5.34
C ALA A 30 4.22 1.96 -5.15
N GLU A 31 5.44 2.47 -5.38
CA GLU A 31 6.69 1.71 -5.18
C GLU A 31 6.87 1.30 -3.72
N ALA A 32 6.67 2.22 -2.77
CA ALA A 32 6.78 1.89 -1.35
C ALA A 32 5.67 0.96 -0.88
N ALA A 33 4.44 1.13 -1.36
CA ALA A 33 3.34 0.21 -1.06
C ALA A 33 3.64 -1.20 -1.58
N LEU A 34 4.19 -1.33 -2.79
CA LEU A 34 4.63 -2.60 -3.36
C LEU A 34 5.75 -3.24 -2.54
N ALA A 35 6.79 -2.48 -2.21
CA ALA A 35 7.92 -2.97 -1.42
C ALA A 35 7.46 -3.48 -0.05
N ASN A 36 6.62 -2.69 0.64
CA ASN A 36 6.11 -3.05 1.96
C ASN A 36 5.13 -4.24 1.92
N ALA A 37 4.29 -4.33 0.88
CA ALA A 37 3.44 -5.49 0.66
C ALA A 37 4.27 -6.77 0.38
N THR A 38 5.34 -6.64 -0.38
CA THR A 38 6.24 -7.77 -0.70
C THR A 38 7.00 -8.26 0.52
N ASP A 39 7.52 -7.34 1.34
CA ASP A 39 8.19 -7.68 2.60
C ASP A 39 7.22 -8.31 3.61
N GLY A 40 6.02 -7.74 3.76
CA GLY A 40 4.97 -8.30 4.60
C GLY A 40 4.56 -9.72 4.18
N LEU A 41 4.36 -9.95 2.89
CA LEU A 41 4.05 -11.29 2.35
C LEU A 41 5.17 -12.29 2.62
N SER A 42 6.42 -11.87 2.42
CA SER A 42 7.60 -12.70 2.67
C SER A 42 7.72 -13.10 4.14
N TRP A 43 7.47 -12.15 5.04
CA TRP A 43 7.43 -12.41 6.48
C TRP A 43 6.32 -13.39 6.85
N ILE A 44 5.09 -13.22 6.33
CA ILE A 44 3.96 -14.12 6.61
C ILE A 44 4.30 -15.55 6.17
N ARG A 45 4.83 -15.71 4.95
CA ARG A 45 5.25 -17.01 4.40
C ARG A 45 6.37 -17.68 5.21
N ALA A 46 7.28 -16.90 5.79
CA ALA A 46 8.33 -17.43 6.67
C ALA A 46 7.80 -17.82 8.06
N SER A 47 6.75 -17.15 8.55
CA SER A 47 6.14 -17.41 9.86
C SER A 47 5.22 -18.63 9.86
N LEU A 48 4.43 -18.84 8.79
CA LEU A 48 3.42 -19.90 8.68
C LEU A 48 3.92 -21.33 9.03
N PRO A 49 5.10 -21.79 8.55
CA PRO A 49 5.57 -23.16 8.83
C PRO A 49 5.97 -23.38 10.30
N ASN A 50 6.41 -22.32 10.98
CA ASN A 50 6.99 -22.38 12.33
C ASN A 50 5.95 -22.19 13.43
N ASP A 51 4.77 -21.66 13.08
CA ASP A 51 3.69 -21.51 14.05
C ASP A 51 3.12 -22.89 14.42
N THR A 52 2.68 -23.05 15.67
CA THR A 52 2.03 -24.27 16.15
C THR A 52 0.61 -24.01 16.61
N ASP A 53 0.23 -22.74 16.78
CA ASP A 53 -1.10 -22.35 17.21
C ASP A 53 -2.06 -22.31 16.00
N PRO A 54 -3.15 -23.11 16.00
CA PRO A 54 -4.08 -23.16 14.88
C PRO A 54 -4.77 -21.83 14.57
N ASP A 55 -5.11 -21.04 15.58
CA ASP A 55 -5.79 -19.76 15.40
C ASP A 55 -4.85 -18.72 14.77
N THR A 56 -3.59 -18.71 15.21
CA THR A 56 -2.54 -17.88 14.63
C THR A 56 -2.22 -18.29 13.19
N LYS A 57 -2.20 -19.60 12.87
CA LYS A 57 -2.06 -20.09 11.49
C LYS A 57 -3.18 -19.65 10.57
N ASN A 58 -4.43 -19.76 11.01
CA ASN A 58 -5.57 -19.30 10.22
C ASN A 58 -5.47 -17.79 9.97
N SER A 59 -5.12 -17.03 11.01
CA SER A 59 -4.91 -15.58 10.92
C SER A 59 -3.79 -15.18 9.94
N LEU A 60 -2.66 -15.89 9.99
CA LEU A 60 -1.55 -15.70 9.05
C LEU A 60 -1.94 -16.08 7.62
N THR A 61 -2.75 -17.13 7.43
CA THR A 61 -3.21 -17.57 6.10
C THR A 61 -4.14 -16.53 5.47
N GLU A 62 -5.06 -15.95 6.24
CA GLU A 62 -5.90 -14.85 5.77
C GLU A 62 -5.07 -13.62 5.40
N CYS A 63 -4.08 -13.27 6.23
CA CYS A 63 -3.11 -12.22 5.93
C CYS A 63 -2.28 -12.53 4.68
N GLU A 64 -1.88 -13.78 4.45
CA GLU A 64 -1.14 -14.16 3.24
C GLU A 64 -1.97 -13.84 1.99
N ASN A 65 -3.25 -14.25 1.98
CA ASN A 65 -4.17 -13.97 0.88
C ASN A 65 -4.35 -12.46 0.66
N ALA A 66 -4.48 -11.70 1.75
CA ALA A 66 -4.60 -10.25 1.69
C ALA A 66 -3.36 -9.59 1.07
N TYR A 67 -2.17 -9.95 1.55
CA TYR A 67 -0.91 -9.38 1.06
C TYR A 67 -0.58 -9.82 -0.36
N ASP A 68 -0.97 -11.04 -0.77
CA ASP A 68 -0.85 -11.50 -2.16
C ASP A 68 -1.70 -10.64 -3.11
N LEU A 69 -2.90 -10.24 -2.70
CA LEU A 69 -3.74 -9.28 -3.44
C LEU A 69 -3.10 -7.89 -3.50
N LEU A 70 -2.52 -7.40 -2.40
CA LEU A 70 -1.82 -6.11 -2.38
C LEU A 70 -0.61 -6.11 -3.34
N VAL A 71 0.23 -7.15 -3.30
CA VAL A 71 1.39 -7.28 -4.20
C VAL A 71 0.94 -7.29 -5.66
N LYS A 72 -0.10 -8.07 -6.00
CA LYS A 72 -0.64 -8.10 -7.37
C LYS A 72 -1.14 -6.73 -7.82
N ALA A 73 -1.93 -6.06 -6.98
CA ALA A 73 -2.50 -4.75 -7.30
C ALA A 73 -1.42 -3.69 -7.49
N PHE A 74 -0.46 -3.57 -6.56
CA PHE A 74 0.59 -2.56 -6.67
C PHE A 74 1.61 -2.88 -7.77
N THR A 75 1.83 -4.15 -8.11
CA THR A 75 2.63 -4.52 -9.30
C THR A 75 1.96 -4.06 -10.58
N ALA A 76 0.64 -4.26 -10.70
CA ALA A 76 -0.12 -3.80 -11.86
C ALA A 76 -0.18 -2.26 -11.93
N ALA A 77 -0.40 -1.59 -10.78
CA ALA A 77 -0.39 -0.14 -10.67
C ALA A 77 0.97 0.45 -11.10
N ASP A 78 2.08 -0.11 -10.64
CA ASP A 78 3.44 0.30 -11.06
C ASP A 78 3.65 0.15 -12.57
N ALA A 79 3.19 -0.97 -13.15
CA ALA A 79 3.27 -1.18 -14.59
C ALA A 79 2.43 -0.16 -15.40
N SER A 80 1.31 0.29 -14.87
CA SER A 80 0.44 1.30 -15.48
C SER A 80 0.98 2.72 -15.29
N TYR A 81 1.54 3.02 -14.11
CA TYR A 81 2.26 4.26 -13.83
C TYR A 81 3.42 4.49 -14.81
N LYS A 82 4.23 3.45 -15.08
CA LYS A 82 5.32 3.50 -16.06
C LYS A 82 4.87 3.81 -17.49
N LYS A 83 3.58 3.63 -17.80
CA LYS A 83 2.95 3.97 -19.08
C LYS A 83 2.18 5.30 -19.04
N ALA A 84 2.21 6.01 -17.91
CA ALA A 84 1.40 7.18 -17.62
C ALA A 84 -0.12 6.93 -17.74
N ASP A 85 -0.59 5.69 -17.56
CA ASP A 85 -2.02 5.35 -17.52
C ASP A 85 -2.57 5.45 -16.10
N TYR A 86 -2.75 6.69 -15.64
CA TYR A 86 -3.22 6.98 -14.29
C TYR A 86 -4.68 6.55 -14.05
N SER A 87 -5.45 6.36 -15.13
CA SER A 87 -6.81 5.82 -15.03
C SER A 87 -6.77 4.35 -14.61
N ASP A 88 -5.84 3.58 -15.17
CA ASP A 88 -5.63 2.19 -14.80
C ASP A 88 -4.93 2.09 -13.43
N VAL A 89 -4.00 2.98 -13.07
CA VAL A 89 -3.44 3.04 -11.70
C VAL A 89 -4.57 3.11 -10.66
N VAL A 90 -5.52 4.04 -10.82
CA VAL A 90 -6.69 4.16 -9.92
C VAL A 90 -7.52 2.88 -9.92
N PHE A 91 -7.71 2.24 -11.08
CA PHE A 91 -8.46 1.00 -11.18
C PHE A 91 -7.80 -0.15 -10.40
N GLN A 92 -6.48 -0.34 -10.56
CA GLN A 92 -5.72 -1.38 -9.86
C GLN A 92 -5.69 -1.15 -8.35
N GLU A 93 -5.53 0.10 -7.91
CA GLU A 93 -5.42 0.43 -6.49
C GLU A 93 -6.75 0.41 -5.75
N LYS A 94 -7.89 0.52 -6.44
CA LYS A 94 -9.24 0.60 -5.84
C LYS A 94 -9.55 -0.51 -4.84
N GLY A 95 -9.05 -1.72 -5.07
CA GLY A 95 -9.28 -2.88 -4.21
C GLY A 95 -8.36 -2.96 -2.98
N THR A 96 -7.25 -2.21 -2.98
CA THR A 96 -6.19 -2.37 -1.98
C THR A 96 -6.61 -2.00 -0.55
N PRO A 97 -7.46 -0.99 -0.27
CA PRO A 97 -7.89 -0.71 1.11
C PRO A 97 -8.68 -1.87 1.72
N ARG A 98 -9.51 -2.54 0.91
CA ARG A 98 -10.30 -3.69 1.38
C ARG A 98 -9.41 -4.90 1.64
N ALA A 99 -8.45 -5.17 0.75
CA ALA A 99 -7.47 -6.23 0.96
C ALA A 99 -6.67 -5.98 2.24
N GLN A 100 -6.14 -4.77 2.43
CA GLN A 100 -5.39 -4.38 3.64
C GLN A 100 -6.21 -4.58 4.92
N MET A 101 -7.48 -4.16 4.92
CA MET A 101 -8.36 -4.27 6.09
C MET A 101 -8.64 -5.72 6.49
N SER A 102 -8.67 -6.65 5.55
CA SER A 102 -8.95 -8.07 5.84
C SER A 102 -7.91 -8.69 6.78
N CYS A 103 -6.63 -8.36 6.62
CA CYS A 103 -5.59 -8.78 7.56
C CYS A 103 -5.66 -7.99 8.89
N GLN A 104 -5.97 -6.70 8.86
CA GLN A 104 -5.97 -5.86 10.06
C GLN A 104 -7.04 -6.25 11.09
N MET A 105 -8.24 -6.65 10.65
CA MET A 105 -9.34 -6.99 11.57
C MET A 105 -9.04 -8.21 12.46
N ILE A 106 -8.15 -9.10 12.00
CA ILE A 106 -7.80 -10.34 12.69
C ILE A 106 -6.79 -10.08 13.82
N TRP A 107 -5.85 -9.16 13.59
CA TRP A 107 -4.75 -8.87 14.51
C TRP A 107 -5.00 -7.64 15.40
N GLY A 108 -6.12 -6.94 15.23
CA GLY A 108 -6.46 -5.73 15.98
C GLY A 108 -6.54 -5.89 17.51
N THR A 109 -6.46 -7.12 18.03
CA THR A 109 -6.51 -7.45 19.47
C THR A 109 -5.21 -8.01 20.03
N LEU A 110 -4.17 -8.22 19.21
CA LEU A 110 -2.87 -8.76 19.63
C LEU A 110 -1.78 -7.74 19.30
N GLU A 111 -1.14 -7.14 20.31
CA GLU A 111 0.09 -6.36 20.10
C GLU A 111 1.20 -7.31 19.63
N ASN A 112 1.50 -7.31 18.33
CA ASN A 112 2.66 -8.00 17.78
C ASN A 112 3.19 -7.30 16.52
N LEU A 113 4.24 -7.86 15.94
CA LEU A 113 4.92 -7.34 14.75
C LEU A 113 3.99 -7.10 13.55
N MET A 114 2.85 -7.81 13.47
CA MET A 114 1.87 -7.65 12.40
C MET A 114 1.06 -6.35 12.56
N THR A 115 0.89 -5.85 13.78
CA THR A 115 0.15 -4.61 14.06
C THR A 115 0.85 -3.40 13.43
N GLU A 116 2.16 -3.25 13.61
CA GLU A 116 2.90 -2.13 13.02
C GLU A 116 3.05 -2.27 11.50
N ARG A 117 3.28 -3.50 11.00
CA ARG A 117 3.34 -3.77 9.55
C ARG A 117 2.02 -3.42 8.86
N ASN A 118 0.89 -3.82 9.45
CA ASN A 118 -0.43 -3.46 8.96
C ASN A 118 -0.72 -1.96 9.07
N ARG A 119 -0.23 -1.30 10.12
CA ARG A 119 -0.36 0.16 10.28
C ARG A 119 0.36 0.90 9.16
N ILE A 120 1.61 0.55 8.88
CA ILE A 120 2.41 1.14 7.80
C ILE A 120 1.75 0.84 6.44
N MET A 121 1.32 -0.41 6.22
CA MET A 121 0.66 -0.80 4.97
C MET A 121 -0.64 -0.02 4.72
N ARG A 122 -1.43 0.24 5.77
CA ARG A 122 -2.63 1.09 5.71
C ARG A 122 -2.29 2.51 5.28
N MET A 123 -1.25 3.11 5.85
CA MET A 123 -0.81 4.46 5.50
C MET A 123 -0.36 4.53 4.04
N LEU A 124 0.52 3.62 3.61
CA LEU A 124 1.00 3.56 2.23
C LEU A 124 -0.12 3.32 1.22
N THR A 125 -1.07 2.43 1.54
CA THR A 125 -2.26 2.18 0.72
C THR A 125 -3.11 3.44 0.56
N ALA A 126 -3.33 4.18 1.65
CA ALA A 126 -4.10 5.43 1.60
C ALA A 126 -3.38 6.50 0.78
N MET A 127 -2.06 6.63 0.96
CA MET A 127 -1.25 7.59 0.19
C MET A 127 -1.30 7.29 -1.31
N ALA A 128 -1.08 6.03 -1.71
CA ALA A 128 -1.13 5.60 -3.11
C ALA A 128 -2.49 5.94 -3.75
N VAL A 129 -3.58 5.49 -3.12
CA VAL A 129 -4.94 5.71 -3.63
C VAL A 129 -5.26 7.19 -3.75
N VAL A 130 -4.94 8.01 -2.75
CA VAL A 130 -5.23 9.46 -2.78
C VAL A 130 -4.40 10.15 -3.85
N SER A 131 -3.11 9.85 -3.95
CA SER A 131 -2.22 10.39 -4.98
C SER A 131 -2.72 10.03 -6.37
N ALA A 132 -2.98 8.76 -6.66
CA ALA A 132 -3.47 8.31 -7.96
C ALA A 132 -4.79 8.99 -8.36
N ASN A 133 -5.73 9.11 -7.42
CA ASN A 133 -7.00 9.80 -7.68
C ASN A 133 -6.80 11.29 -7.97
N TYR A 134 -5.92 11.97 -7.22
CA TYR A 134 -5.63 13.39 -7.44
C TYR A 134 -5.05 13.63 -8.84
N VAL A 135 -4.06 12.83 -9.25
CA VAL A 135 -3.44 12.96 -10.58
C VAL A 135 -4.45 12.70 -11.69
N ASN A 136 -5.21 11.60 -11.59
CA ASN A 136 -6.21 11.25 -12.59
C ASN A 136 -7.30 12.32 -12.70
N GLN A 137 -7.69 12.95 -11.59
CA GLN A 137 -8.61 14.10 -11.63
C GLN A 137 -7.96 15.29 -12.34
N CYS A 138 -6.76 15.70 -11.95
CA CYS A 138 -6.02 16.79 -12.58
C CYS A 138 -5.84 16.64 -14.10
N LEU A 139 -5.61 15.41 -14.57
CA LEU A 139 -5.46 15.11 -15.99
C LEU A 139 -6.79 15.11 -16.76
N THR A 140 -7.90 14.82 -16.09
CA THR A 140 -9.22 14.74 -16.73
C THR A 140 -10.08 16.00 -16.54
N ARG A 141 -9.80 16.80 -15.50
CA ARG A 141 -10.51 18.03 -15.11
C ARG A 141 -9.51 18.95 -14.39
N SER A 142 -9.44 20.22 -14.78
CA SER A 142 -8.52 21.22 -14.22
C SER A 142 -8.37 21.09 -12.69
N CYS A 143 -7.12 21.01 -12.18
CA CYS A 143 -6.86 20.77 -10.75
C CYS A 143 -7.58 21.79 -9.85
N PRO A 144 -8.23 21.35 -8.76
CA PRO A 144 -8.73 22.27 -7.75
C PRO A 144 -7.56 22.99 -7.06
N SER A 145 -7.69 24.31 -6.96
CA SER A 145 -6.76 25.25 -6.31
C SER A 145 -6.66 25.05 -4.81
#